data_AF-A0A946Z2W0-F1
#
_entry.id   AF-A0A946Z2W0-F1
#
_cell.length_a   1.000
_cell.length_b   1.000
_cell.length_c   1.000
_cell.angle_alpha   90.00
_cell.angle_beta   90.00
_cell.angle_gamma   90.00
#
_symmetry.space_group_name_H-M   'P 1'
#
loop_
_entity.id
_entity.type
_entity.pdbx_description
1 polymer ?
#
loop_
_entity_poly.entity_id
_entity_poly.type
_entity_poly.pdbx_seq_one_letter_code
_entity_poly.pdbx_strand_id
1 'polypeptide(L)'
;VRVTGSELVGLVPLDAILDAGRHYLRLQHRSLGVSDAELIKIAVKSLGLDELGPFDPKEKIIDYAIDDTPDRLAGMQVRAFIEETASESPAPGGGSVAATVGALGAALGTMVANLSSHKRGWDERWEEFSDWAEKGKACHAELVSLIDADTAAFDNLMDAMRLPADSDEATSERDTAIQAATREAIEVPLRVMEVTLDAMEVLAAMAETGLAASVSDAGVGAACARAAVVGAYLNVRINAPGLTDEDESARYLDRAGSLRDQVEAAETAILATVTARL
;
A
#
# COMPACT_ATOMS: atom_id res chain seq x y z
N VAL A 1 -0.10 -5.79 -46.05
CA VAL A 1 -1.02 -4.86 -45.32
C VAL A 1 -0.31 -4.45 -44.04
N ARG A 2 -0.28 -3.15 -43.70
CA ARG A 2 0.32 -2.63 -42.45
C ARG A 2 -0.81 -2.25 -41.50
N VAL A 3 -0.73 -2.70 -40.25
CA VAL A 3 -1.65 -2.25 -39.18
C VAL A 3 -1.09 -0.94 -38.62
N THR A 4 -1.92 0.10 -38.51
CA THR A 4 -1.52 1.45 -38.12
C THR A 4 -2.12 1.92 -36.79
N GLY A 5 -2.86 1.06 -36.09
CA GLY A 5 -3.51 1.39 -34.81
C GLY A 5 -4.75 0.53 -34.58
N SER A 6 -5.42 0.78 -33.45
CA SER A 6 -6.72 0.20 -33.13
C SER A 6 -7.57 1.21 -32.36
N GLU A 7 -8.86 0.89 -32.17
CA GLU A 7 -9.77 1.72 -31.39
C GLU A 7 -10.53 0.84 -30.40
N LEU A 8 -10.71 1.36 -29.20
CA LEU A 8 -11.59 0.78 -28.20
C LEU A 8 -12.97 1.41 -28.29
N VAL A 9 -13.97 0.60 -28.67
CA VAL A 9 -15.37 1.03 -28.75
C VAL A 9 -16.06 0.73 -27.42
N GLY A 10 -16.55 1.79 -26.75
CA GLY A 10 -17.18 1.69 -25.44
C GLY A 10 -16.17 1.81 -24.28
N LEU A 11 -16.38 1.01 -23.23
CA LEU A 11 -15.57 0.98 -22.03
C LEU A 11 -14.87 -0.38 -21.89
N VAL A 12 -13.72 -0.40 -21.21
CA VAL A 12 -12.94 -1.60 -20.90
C VAL A 12 -12.70 -1.76 -19.40
N PRO A 13 -12.71 -2.98 -18.85
CA PRO A 13 -12.27 -3.21 -17.48
C PRO A 13 -10.81 -2.80 -17.28
N LEU A 14 -10.47 -2.22 -16.12
CA LEU A 14 -9.10 -1.83 -15.77
C LEU A 14 -8.13 -3.00 -15.91
N ASP A 15 -8.48 -4.16 -15.35
CA ASP A 15 -7.64 -5.36 -15.36
C ASP A 15 -7.22 -5.79 -16.77
N ALA A 16 -8.11 -5.69 -17.74
CA ALA A 16 -7.81 -6.06 -19.13
C ALA A 16 -6.74 -5.14 -19.75
N ILE A 17 -6.79 -3.84 -19.44
CA ILE A 17 -5.77 -2.89 -19.89
C ILE A 17 -4.46 -3.07 -19.11
N LEU A 18 -4.51 -3.32 -17.79
CA LEU A 18 -3.32 -3.58 -16.99
C LEU A 18 -2.60 -4.85 -17.47
N ASP A 19 -3.34 -5.91 -17.80
CA ASP A 19 -2.79 -7.15 -18.35
C ASP A 19 -2.15 -6.95 -19.72
N ALA A 20 -2.75 -6.13 -20.58
CA ALA A 20 -2.13 -5.73 -21.83
C ALA A 20 -0.81 -4.97 -21.58
N GLY A 21 -0.80 -4.04 -20.62
CA GLY A 21 0.41 -3.32 -20.21
C GLY A 21 1.52 -4.26 -19.75
N ARG A 22 1.20 -5.22 -18.86
CA ARG A 22 2.13 -6.24 -18.37
C ARG A 22 2.64 -7.13 -19.51
N HIS A 23 1.76 -7.53 -20.43
CA HIS A 23 2.15 -8.32 -21.60
C HIS A 23 3.23 -7.62 -22.43
N TYR A 24 3.02 -6.34 -22.77
CA TYR A 24 3.98 -5.60 -23.59
C TYR A 24 5.28 -5.26 -22.84
N LEU A 25 5.24 -5.02 -21.54
CA LEU A 25 6.46 -4.85 -20.74
C LEU A 25 7.29 -6.14 -20.70
N ARG A 26 6.66 -7.31 -20.55
CA ARG A 26 7.37 -8.61 -20.65
C ARG A 26 8.05 -8.76 -22.01
N LEU A 27 7.38 -8.45 -23.12
CA LEU A 27 8.00 -8.49 -24.46
C LEU A 27 9.18 -7.52 -24.62
N GLN A 28 9.22 -6.46 -23.82
CA GLN A 28 10.30 -5.47 -23.83
C GLN A 28 11.40 -5.78 -22.80
N HIS A 29 11.29 -6.88 -22.05
CA HIS A 29 12.17 -7.21 -20.92
C HIS A 29 12.26 -6.05 -19.90
N ARG A 30 11.09 -5.56 -19.49
CA ARG A 30 10.93 -4.44 -18.55
C ARG A 30 10.19 -4.90 -17.30
N SER A 31 10.52 -4.29 -16.16
CA SER A 31 9.84 -4.55 -14.90
C SER A 31 8.33 -4.32 -14.99
N LEU A 32 7.58 -5.21 -14.33
CA LEU A 32 6.13 -5.19 -14.23
C LEU A 32 5.64 -4.48 -12.95
N GLY A 33 6.52 -4.28 -11.97
CA GLY A 33 6.25 -3.56 -10.72
C GLY A 33 6.22 -2.04 -10.87
N VAL A 34 5.60 -1.55 -11.95
CA VAL A 34 5.41 -0.12 -12.24
C VAL A 34 4.01 0.34 -11.84
N SER A 35 3.72 1.64 -11.95
CA SER A 35 2.39 2.16 -11.65
C SER A 35 1.35 1.74 -12.70
N ASP A 36 0.09 1.66 -12.28
CA ASP A 36 -1.04 1.41 -13.16
C ASP A 36 -1.10 2.42 -14.32
N ALA A 37 -0.79 3.69 -14.05
CA ALA A 37 -0.69 4.72 -15.07
C ALA A 37 0.37 4.40 -16.14
N GLU A 38 1.52 3.82 -15.75
CA GLU A 38 2.54 3.39 -16.71
C GLU A 38 2.08 2.13 -17.46
N LEU A 39 1.44 1.17 -16.80
CA LEU A 39 0.85 -0.01 -17.47
C LEU A 39 -0.19 0.40 -18.53
N ILE A 40 -1.12 1.29 -18.17
CA ILE A 40 -2.13 1.84 -19.07
C ILE A 40 -1.46 2.54 -20.26
N LYS A 41 -0.48 3.40 -19.99
CA LYS A 41 0.27 4.11 -21.05
C LYS A 41 0.96 3.13 -22.00
N ILE A 42 1.59 2.08 -21.48
CA ILE A 42 2.25 1.05 -22.30
C ILE A 42 1.22 0.28 -23.14
N ALA A 43 0.08 -0.10 -22.55
CA ALA A 43 -1.00 -0.77 -23.27
C ALA A 43 -1.53 0.11 -24.42
N VAL A 44 -1.86 1.37 -24.13
CA VAL A 44 -2.37 2.35 -25.10
C VAL A 44 -1.41 2.51 -26.28
N LYS A 45 -0.13 2.73 -26.00
CA LYS A 45 0.89 2.91 -27.04
C LYS A 45 1.14 1.64 -27.85
N SER A 46 1.16 0.48 -27.21
CA SER A 46 1.49 -0.78 -27.88
C SER A 46 0.34 -1.33 -28.73
N LEU A 47 -0.90 -1.05 -28.33
CA LEU A 47 -2.12 -1.38 -29.08
C LEU A 47 -2.48 -0.29 -30.11
N GLY A 48 -1.85 0.88 -30.04
CA GLY A 48 -2.16 2.04 -30.88
C GLY A 48 -3.58 2.55 -30.66
N LEU A 49 -4.06 2.54 -29.41
CA LEU A 49 -5.41 2.99 -29.03
C LEU A 49 -5.58 4.51 -29.16
N ASP A 50 -4.48 5.24 -29.28
CA ASP A 50 -4.44 6.70 -29.41
C ASP A 50 -4.14 7.19 -30.84
N GLU A 51 -4.14 6.29 -31.83
CA GLU A 51 -3.82 6.61 -33.24
C GLU A 51 -4.97 7.29 -33.98
N LEU A 52 -6.23 6.95 -33.65
CA LEU A 52 -7.43 7.54 -34.25
C LEU A 52 -7.96 8.77 -33.49
N GLY A 53 -7.54 8.94 -32.24
CA GLY A 53 -7.91 10.03 -31.34
C GLY A 53 -7.31 9.83 -29.95
N PRO A 54 -7.35 10.81 -29.04
CA PRO A 54 -6.79 10.66 -27.70
C PRO A 54 -7.51 9.54 -26.92
N PHE A 55 -6.74 8.72 -26.21
CA PHE A 55 -7.28 7.78 -25.24
C PHE A 55 -7.31 8.45 -23.86
N ASP A 56 -8.51 8.79 -23.35
CA ASP A 56 -8.69 9.25 -21.98
C ASP A 56 -9.05 8.07 -21.06
N PRO A 57 -8.15 7.64 -20.14
CA PRO A 57 -8.44 6.55 -19.22
C PRO A 57 -9.68 6.78 -18.36
N LYS A 58 -9.99 8.04 -17.99
CA LYS A 58 -11.16 8.36 -17.14
C LYS A 58 -12.48 8.15 -17.86
N GLU A 59 -12.48 8.25 -19.19
CA GLU A 59 -13.69 8.05 -20.00
C GLU A 59 -13.76 6.65 -20.61
N LYS A 60 -12.64 5.93 -20.72
CA LYS A 60 -12.55 4.65 -21.43
C LYS A 60 -12.43 3.44 -20.52
N ILE A 61 -11.98 3.60 -19.29
CA ILE A 61 -11.84 2.51 -18.32
C ILE A 61 -13.05 2.53 -17.37
N ILE A 62 -13.76 1.40 -17.26
CA ILE A 62 -14.99 1.27 -16.47
C ILE A 62 -14.75 1.74 -15.04
N ASP A 63 -13.71 1.20 -14.40
CA ASP A 63 -13.35 1.44 -13.00
C ASP A 63 -13.10 2.92 -12.71
N TYR A 64 -12.49 3.66 -13.65
CA TYR A 64 -12.22 5.09 -13.50
C TYR A 64 -13.45 5.95 -13.86
N ALA A 65 -14.28 5.50 -14.79
CA ALA A 65 -15.48 6.22 -15.22
C ALA A 65 -16.59 6.20 -14.16
N ILE A 66 -16.61 5.17 -13.32
CA ILE A 66 -17.59 5.02 -12.23
C ILE A 66 -17.03 5.42 -10.85
N ASP A 67 -15.77 5.85 -10.80
CA ASP A 67 -15.11 6.23 -9.55
C ASP A 67 -15.69 7.56 -9.03
N ASP A 68 -16.76 7.45 -8.26
CA ASP A 68 -17.40 8.54 -7.53
C ASP A 68 -16.95 8.57 -6.06
N THR A 69 -15.75 8.04 -5.77
CA THR A 69 -15.29 7.93 -4.39
C THR A 69 -14.97 9.32 -3.82
N PRO A 70 -15.49 9.63 -2.60
CA PRO A 70 -15.25 10.91 -1.94
C PRO A 70 -13.75 11.15 -1.74
N ASP A 71 -13.38 12.41 -1.45
CA ASP A 71 -11.99 12.83 -1.25
C ASP A 71 -11.25 11.95 -0.23
N ARG A 72 -10.53 10.95 -0.75
CA ARG A 72 -9.70 10.03 0.02
C ARG A 72 -8.45 10.73 0.53
N LEU A 73 -8.03 10.40 1.74
CA LEU A 73 -6.75 10.85 2.28
C LEU A 73 -5.59 10.42 1.38
N ALA A 74 -5.66 9.19 0.84
CA ALA A 74 -4.68 8.68 -0.11
C ALA A 74 -4.58 9.51 -1.42
N GLY A 75 -5.63 10.25 -1.77
CA GLY A 75 -5.66 11.12 -2.95
C GLY A 75 -5.12 12.52 -2.71
N MET A 76 -4.84 12.89 -1.46
CA MET A 76 -4.37 14.24 -1.11
C MET A 76 -2.95 14.51 -1.60
N GLN A 77 -2.68 15.77 -1.93
CA GLN A 77 -1.30 16.22 -2.12
C GLN A 77 -0.55 16.13 -0.78
N VAL A 78 0.72 15.72 -0.81
CA VAL A 78 1.56 15.54 0.40
C VAL A 78 1.51 16.75 1.33
N ARG A 79 1.55 17.98 0.80
CA ARG A 79 1.43 19.20 1.60
C ARG A 79 0.09 19.28 2.33
N ALA A 80 -1.01 19.04 1.62
CA ALA A 80 -2.35 19.08 2.17
C ALA A 80 -2.55 17.98 3.21
N PHE A 81 -2.06 16.76 2.96
CA PHE A 81 -2.09 15.66 3.93
C PHE A 81 -1.37 16.03 5.23
N ILE A 82 -0.19 16.66 5.16
CA ILE A 82 0.57 17.10 6.33
C ILE A 82 -0.16 18.22 7.10
N GLU A 83 -0.72 19.20 6.38
CA GLU A 83 -1.49 20.30 6.98
C GLU A 83 -2.77 19.79 7.64
N GLU A 84 -3.47 18.84 7.01
CA GLU A 84 -4.66 18.18 7.55
C GLU A 84 -4.33 17.33 8.80
N THR A 85 -3.23 16.57 8.77
CA THR A 85 -2.73 15.80 9.93
C THR A 85 -2.47 16.69 11.15
N ALA A 86 -2.04 17.93 10.93
CA ALA A 86 -1.73 18.90 11.98
C ALA A 86 -2.96 19.73 12.42
N SER A 87 -4.12 19.52 11.80
CA SER A 87 -5.34 20.30 12.04
C SER A 87 -6.08 19.85 13.31
N GLU A 88 -7.24 20.46 13.58
CA GLU A 88 -8.17 20.02 14.64
C GLU A 88 -9.09 18.86 14.21
N SER A 89 -8.90 18.35 12.98
CA SER A 89 -9.64 17.18 12.48
C SER A 89 -9.23 15.90 13.21
N PRO A 90 -10.19 15.00 13.51
CA PRO A 90 -9.87 13.70 14.11
C PRO A 90 -9.13 12.73 13.14
N ALA A 91 -9.14 13.01 11.83
CA ALA A 91 -8.44 12.24 10.80
C ALA A 91 -7.76 13.17 9.78
N PRO A 92 -6.58 12.82 9.23
CA PRO A 92 -5.85 11.56 9.39
C PRO A 92 -5.20 11.42 10.78
N GLY A 93 -5.37 10.25 11.38
CA GLY A 93 -4.79 9.90 12.68
C GLY A 93 -3.43 9.21 12.58
N GLY A 94 -2.93 8.74 13.72
CA GLY A 94 -1.64 8.04 13.79
C GLY A 94 -1.59 6.73 12.99
N GLY A 95 -2.71 6.01 12.85
CA GLY A 95 -2.79 4.80 12.03
C GLY A 95 -2.68 5.09 10.54
N SER A 96 -3.40 6.09 10.05
CA SER A 96 -3.35 6.59 8.67
C SER A 96 -1.92 7.05 8.31
N VAL A 97 -1.26 7.78 9.22
CA VAL A 97 0.15 8.19 9.04
C VAL A 97 1.08 6.98 9.05
N ALA A 98 0.85 5.98 9.91
CA ALA A 98 1.65 4.76 9.92
C ALA A 98 1.55 4.00 8.59
N ALA A 99 0.33 3.87 8.03
CA ALA A 99 0.10 3.29 6.71
C ALA A 99 0.84 4.07 5.61
N THR A 100 0.76 5.40 5.61
CA THR A 100 1.47 6.27 4.66
C THR A 100 2.99 6.07 4.73
N VAL A 101 3.58 6.06 5.92
CA VAL A 101 5.02 5.86 6.10
C VAL A 101 5.44 4.46 5.66
N GLY A 102 4.62 3.43 5.94
CA GLY A 102 4.84 2.08 5.45
C GLY A 102 4.83 2.02 3.92
N ALA A 103 3.84 2.66 3.29
CA ALA A 103 3.72 2.74 1.83
C ALA A 103 4.95 3.38 1.19
N LEU A 104 5.47 4.47 1.78
CA LEU A 104 6.72 5.10 1.33
C LEU A 104 7.93 4.17 1.48
N GLY A 105 8.00 3.42 2.59
CA GLY A 105 9.06 2.42 2.79
C GLY A 105 9.05 1.31 1.73
N ALA A 106 7.87 0.72 1.48
CA ALA A 106 7.68 -0.28 0.44
C ALA A 106 7.93 0.28 -0.98
N ALA A 107 7.55 1.54 -1.24
CA ALA A 107 7.81 2.21 -2.50
C ALA A 107 9.31 2.42 -2.76
N LEU A 108 10.12 2.69 -1.74
CA LEU A 108 11.58 2.79 -1.87
C LEU A 108 12.19 1.44 -2.27
N GLY A 109 11.79 0.34 -1.63
CA GLY A 109 12.22 -1.01 -2.05
C GLY A 109 11.83 -1.31 -3.50
N THR A 110 10.60 -0.96 -3.88
CA THR A 110 10.10 -1.09 -5.26
C THR A 110 10.90 -0.24 -6.25
N MET A 111 11.29 0.98 -5.87
CA MET A 111 12.13 1.86 -6.69
C MET A 111 13.49 1.23 -6.95
N VAL A 112 14.16 0.72 -5.91
CA VAL A 112 15.47 0.07 -6.06
C VAL A 112 15.36 -1.15 -6.97
N ALA A 113 14.31 -1.95 -6.84
CA ALA A 113 14.03 -3.08 -7.72
C ALA A 113 13.86 -2.64 -9.18
N ASN A 114 13.03 -1.63 -9.43
CA ASN A 114 12.83 -1.08 -10.77
C ASN A 114 14.13 -0.52 -11.38
N LEU A 115 14.92 0.25 -10.62
CA LEU A 115 16.23 0.74 -11.08
C LEU A 115 17.22 -0.39 -11.38
N SER A 116 17.17 -1.46 -10.60
CA SER A 116 18.01 -2.65 -10.79
C SER A 116 17.62 -3.43 -12.04
N SER A 117 16.32 -3.60 -12.30
CA SER A 117 15.79 -4.28 -13.49
C SER A 117 16.19 -3.62 -14.80
N HIS A 118 16.45 -2.30 -14.78
CA HIS A 118 16.79 -1.52 -15.95
C HIS A 118 18.28 -1.11 -16.00
N LYS A 119 19.12 -1.71 -15.16
CA LYS A 119 20.54 -1.40 -15.13
C LYS A 119 21.25 -2.01 -16.34
N ARG A 120 21.91 -1.18 -17.14
CA ARG A 120 22.76 -1.62 -18.26
C ARG A 120 23.77 -2.68 -17.81
N GLY A 121 23.83 -3.79 -18.55
CA GLY A 121 24.72 -4.92 -18.26
C GLY A 121 24.11 -5.95 -17.29
N TRP A 122 22.91 -5.71 -16.77
CA TRP A 122 22.10 -6.67 -16.02
C TRP A 122 20.87 -7.10 -16.83
N ASP A 123 20.96 -7.04 -18.16
CA ASP A 123 19.84 -7.30 -19.07
C ASP A 123 19.26 -8.72 -18.93
N GLU A 124 20.03 -9.68 -18.41
CA GLU A 124 19.58 -11.05 -18.11
C GLU A 124 18.89 -11.19 -16.75
N ARG A 125 19.02 -10.18 -15.86
CA ARG A 125 18.45 -10.16 -14.50
C ARG A 125 17.21 -9.28 -14.38
N TRP A 126 16.70 -8.78 -15.50
CA TRP A 126 15.53 -7.89 -15.50
C TRP A 126 14.32 -8.55 -14.82
N GLU A 127 14.10 -9.85 -15.06
CA GLU A 127 12.96 -10.62 -14.55
C GLU A 127 13.08 -10.82 -13.03
N GLU A 128 14.27 -11.19 -12.53
CA GLU A 128 14.56 -11.29 -11.09
C GLU A 128 14.18 -10.01 -10.34
N PHE A 129 14.60 -8.84 -10.85
CA PHE A 129 14.27 -7.57 -10.22
C PHE A 129 12.83 -7.10 -10.50
N SER A 130 12.23 -7.57 -11.59
CA SER A 130 10.80 -7.36 -11.86
C SER A 130 9.94 -8.05 -10.82
N ASP A 131 10.24 -9.28 -10.46
CA ASP A 131 9.49 -10.05 -9.45
C ASP A 131 9.53 -9.34 -8.08
N TRP A 132 10.70 -8.83 -7.69
CA TRP A 132 10.83 -8.00 -6.49
C TRP A 132 10.04 -6.70 -6.57
N ALA A 133 10.03 -6.06 -7.73
CA ALA A 133 9.25 -4.84 -7.95
C ALA A 133 7.74 -5.12 -7.88
N GLU A 134 7.25 -6.23 -8.42
CA GLU A 134 5.84 -6.63 -8.33
C GLU A 134 5.43 -6.90 -6.87
N LYS A 135 6.27 -7.60 -6.11
CA LYS A 135 6.05 -7.82 -4.67
C LYS A 135 5.99 -6.49 -3.91
N GLY A 136 6.95 -5.60 -4.14
CA GLY A 136 6.96 -4.26 -3.51
C GLY A 136 5.78 -3.40 -3.95
N LYS A 137 5.34 -3.53 -5.21
CA LYS A 137 4.15 -2.87 -5.76
C LYS A 137 2.88 -3.30 -5.04
N ALA A 138 2.71 -4.60 -4.85
CA ALA A 138 1.58 -5.14 -4.09
C ALA A 138 1.56 -4.59 -2.65
N CYS A 139 2.71 -4.60 -1.96
CA CYS A 139 2.81 -4.10 -0.58
C CYS A 139 2.42 -2.63 -0.46
N HIS A 140 3.02 -1.74 -1.28
CA HIS A 140 2.69 -0.31 -1.14
C HIS A 140 1.28 0.01 -1.63
N ALA A 141 0.73 -0.70 -2.62
CA ALA A 141 -0.65 -0.50 -3.06
C ALA A 141 -1.64 -0.85 -1.94
N GLU A 142 -1.41 -1.96 -1.25
CA GLU A 142 -2.21 -2.35 -0.09
C GLU A 142 -2.06 -1.35 1.06
N LEU A 143 -0.83 -0.92 1.40
CA LEU A 143 -0.59 0.09 2.43
C LEU A 143 -1.26 1.43 2.10
N VAL A 144 -1.31 1.84 0.83
CA VAL A 144 -2.07 3.02 0.40
C VAL A 144 -3.57 2.85 0.67
N SER A 145 -4.14 1.68 0.39
CA SER A 145 -5.56 1.42 0.69
C SER A 145 -5.87 1.44 2.20
N LEU A 146 -4.90 1.07 3.03
CA LEU A 146 -5.05 1.07 4.49
C LEU A 146 -5.05 2.48 5.09
N ILE A 147 -4.60 3.51 4.36
CA ILE A 147 -4.68 4.91 4.81
C ILE A 147 -6.14 5.32 5.03
N ASP A 148 -7.00 5.07 4.04
CA ASP A 148 -8.43 5.39 4.14
C ASP A 148 -9.17 4.38 5.02
N ALA A 149 -8.75 3.11 5.03
CA ALA A 149 -9.35 2.08 5.87
C ALA A 149 -9.21 2.40 7.37
N ASP A 150 -8.11 3.01 7.80
CA ASP A 150 -7.90 3.43 9.19
C ASP A 150 -8.92 4.50 9.61
N THR A 151 -9.16 5.47 8.73
CA THR A 151 -10.16 6.52 8.97
C THR A 151 -11.57 5.94 8.99
N ALA A 152 -11.89 5.05 8.05
CA ALA A 152 -13.19 4.37 8.00
C ALA A 152 -13.45 3.54 9.28
N ALA A 153 -12.44 2.80 9.75
CA ALA A 153 -12.56 2.01 10.98
C ALA A 153 -12.78 2.89 12.23
N PHE A 154 -12.10 4.05 12.28
CA PHE A 154 -12.32 5.04 13.34
C PHE A 154 -13.74 5.63 13.30
N ASP A 155 -14.20 6.03 12.12
CA ASP A 155 -15.55 6.59 11.93
C ASP A 155 -16.63 5.57 12.31
N ASN A 156 -16.48 4.31 11.88
CA ASN A 156 -17.36 3.20 12.25
C ASN A 156 -17.44 3.02 13.77
N LEU A 157 -16.30 3.11 14.47
CA LEU A 157 -16.27 3.03 15.92
C LEU A 157 -16.99 4.20 16.59
N MET A 158 -16.83 5.42 16.06
CA MET A 158 -17.54 6.60 16.55
C MET A 158 -19.05 6.52 16.32
N ASP A 159 -19.47 6.02 15.18
CA ASP A 159 -20.89 5.83 14.88
C ASP A 159 -21.51 4.73 15.74
N ALA A 160 -20.81 3.63 15.96
CA ALA A 160 -21.24 2.59 16.89
C ALA A 160 -21.42 3.13 18.32
N MET A 161 -20.51 4.00 18.79
CA MET A 161 -20.63 4.63 20.11
C MET A 161 -21.83 5.58 20.25
N ARG A 162 -22.28 6.18 19.14
CA ARG A 162 -23.41 7.12 19.06
C ARG A 162 -24.78 6.44 18.95
N LEU A 163 -24.82 5.12 18.74
CA LEU A 163 -26.09 4.39 18.67
C LEU A 163 -26.91 4.59 19.98
N PRO A 164 -28.26 4.59 19.90
CA PRO A 164 -29.12 4.69 21.07
C PRO A 164 -28.90 3.55 22.07
N ALA A 165 -29.23 3.82 23.33
CA ALA A 165 -29.19 2.85 24.42
C ALA A 165 -30.41 3.02 25.35
N ASP A 166 -31.58 3.26 24.76
CA ASP A 166 -32.84 3.56 25.44
C ASP A 166 -33.69 2.32 25.78
N SER A 167 -33.28 1.15 25.31
CA SER A 167 -33.86 -0.15 25.67
C SER A 167 -32.77 -1.21 25.86
N ASP A 168 -33.11 -2.32 26.50
CA ASP A 168 -32.19 -3.46 26.65
C ASP A 168 -31.75 -4.03 25.29
N GLU A 169 -32.68 -4.06 24.33
CA GLU A 169 -32.42 -4.50 22.95
C GLU A 169 -31.46 -3.54 22.23
N ALA A 170 -31.74 -2.23 22.28
CA ALA A 170 -30.88 -1.20 21.68
C ALA A 170 -29.48 -1.19 22.33
N THR A 171 -29.39 -1.42 23.65
CA THR A 171 -28.11 -1.52 24.37
C THR A 171 -27.31 -2.73 23.87
N SER A 172 -27.95 -3.90 23.72
CA SER A 172 -27.29 -5.10 23.22
C SER A 172 -26.80 -4.95 21.77
N GLU A 173 -27.60 -4.30 20.91
CA GLU A 173 -27.20 -4.02 19.52
C GLU A 173 -26.03 -3.04 19.46
N ARG A 174 -26.08 -1.98 20.26
CA ARG A 174 -24.99 -1.01 20.39
C ARG A 174 -23.69 -1.65 20.87
N ASP A 175 -23.74 -2.47 21.92
CA ASP A 175 -22.55 -3.15 22.43
C ASP A 175 -21.97 -4.10 21.39
N THR A 176 -22.81 -4.82 20.65
CA THR A 176 -22.38 -5.68 19.53
C THR A 176 -21.69 -4.87 18.44
N ALA A 177 -22.27 -3.73 18.05
CA ALA A 177 -21.69 -2.84 17.05
C ALA A 177 -20.34 -2.26 17.49
N ILE A 178 -20.22 -1.83 18.76
CA ILE A 178 -18.96 -1.33 19.33
C ILE A 178 -17.90 -2.43 19.29
N GLN A 179 -18.23 -3.66 19.69
CA GLN A 179 -17.28 -4.77 19.66
C GLN A 179 -16.84 -5.12 18.22
N ALA A 180 -17.74 -5.08 17.24
CA ALA A 180 -17.38 -5.28 15.84
C ALA A 180 -16.46 -4.16 15.32
N ALA A 181 -16.81 -2.89 15.53
CA ALA A 181 -15.99 -1.77 15.09
C ALA A 181 -14.63 -1.70 15.81
N THR A 182 -14.57 -2.14 17.07
CA THR A 182 -13.30 -2.24 17.82
C THR A 182 -12.37 -3.28 17.20
N ARG A 183 -12.90 -4.42 16.72
CA ARG A 183 -12.09 -5.41 15.98
C ARG A 183 -11.55 -4.82 14.70
N GLU A 184 -12.38 -4.13 13.92
CA GLU A 184 -11.94 -3.47 12.69
C GLU A 184 -10.81 -2.45 12.96
N ALA A 185 -10.96 -1.63 14.00
CA ALA A 185 -9.95 -0.65 14.44
C ALA A 185 -8.65 -1.29 14.99
N ILE A 186 -8.63 -2.59 15.25
CA ILE A 186 -7.43 -3.38 15.61
C ILE A 186 -6.86 -4.08 14.37
N GLU A 187 -7.72 -4.63 13.52
CA GLU A 187 -7.36 -5.40 12.33
C GLU A 187 -6.68 -4.54 11.27
N VAL A 188 -7.12 -3.29 11.06
CA VAL A 188 -6.48 -2.37 10.11
C VAL A 188 -5.01 -2.09 10.45
N PRO A 189 -4.64 -1.60 11.66
CA PRO A 189 -3.23 -1.40 11.99
C PRO A 189 -2.44 -2.73 12.07
N LEU A 190 -3.06 -3.85 12.45
CA LEU A 190 -2.39 -5.16 12.32
C LEU A 190 -2.04 -5.48 10.86
N ARG A 191 -2.95 -5.19 9.92
CA ARG A 191 -2.69 -5.40 8.51
C ARG A 191 -1.56 -4.50 8.00
N VAL A 192 -1.49 -3.25 8.47
CA VAL A 192 -0.34 -2.37 8.20
C VAL A 192 0.97 -3.02 8.64
N MET A 193 1.01 -3.61 9.85
CA MET A 193 2.22 -4.26 10.38
C MET A 193 2.63 -5.48 9.56
N GLU A 194 1.68 -6.29 9.13
CA GLU A 194 1.92 -7.49 8.30
C GLU A 194 2.48 -7.14 6.93
N VAL A 195 1.81 -6.25 6.21
CA VAL A 195 2.22 -5.86 4.85
C VAL A 195 3.56 -5.12 4.91
N THR A 196 3.83 -4.38 5.99
CA THR A 196 5.14 -3.74 6.19
C THR A 196 6.25 -4.76 6.45
N LEU A 197 5.96 -5.87 7.15
CA LEU A 197 6.91 -6.98 7.30
C LEU A 197 7.17 -7.66 5.95
N ASP A 198 6.14 -7.89 5.13
CA ASP A 198 6.31 -8.45 3.78
C ASP A 198 7.19 -7.53 2.89
N ALA A 199 7.05 -6.21 3.05
CA ALA A 199 7.88 -5.22 2.36
C ALA A 199 9.36 -5.24 2.83
N MET A 200 9.64 -5.64 4.07
CA MET A 200 11.02 -5.79 4.57
C MET A 200 11.80 -6.86 3.78
N GLU A 201 11.13 -7.89 3.26
CA GLU A 201 11.78 -8.88 2.40
C GLU A 201 12.31 -8.26 1.09
N VAL A 202 11.51 -7.36 0.49
CA VAL A 202 11.93 -6.61 -0.71
C VAL A 202 13.10 -5.70 -0.37
N LEU A 203 13.03 -4.97 0.75
CA LEU A 203 14.08 -4.05 1.20
C LEU A 203 15.40 -4.80 1.48
N ALA A 204 15.34 -5.98 2.11
CA ALA A 204 16.50 -6.83 2.35
C ALA A 204 17.14 -7.29 1.03
N ALA A 205 16.34 -7.83 0.10
CA ALA A 205 16.84 -8.25 -1.20
C ALA A 205 17.50 -7.10 -1.97
N MET A 206 16.89 -5.90 -1.90
CA MET A 206 17.42 -4.69 -2.56
C MET A 206 18.69 -4.16 -1.88
N ALA A 207 18.79 -4.28 -0.55
CA ALA A 207 20.00 -3.95 0.20
C ALA A 207 21.16 -4.91 -0.10
N GLU A 208 20.89 -6.18 -0.43
CA GLU A 208 21.92 -7.19 -0.71
C GLU A 208 22.35 -7.24 -2.17
N THR A 209 21.38 -7.30 -3.09
CA THR A 209 21.62 -7.65 -4.51
C THR A 209 21.24 -6.54 -5.48
N GLY A 210 20.47 -5.55 -5.00
CA GLY A 210 20.03 -4.41 -5.77
C GLY A 210 21.17 -3.47 -6.20
N LEU A 211 20.76 -2.45 -6.94
CA LEU A 211 21.64 -1.42 -7.48
C LEU A 211 22.42 -0.71 -6.36
N ALA A 212 23.75 -0.87 -6.37
CA ALA A 212 24.63 -0.31 -5.35
C ALA A 212 24.49 1.23 -5.18
N ALA A 213 24.24 1.95 -6.28
CA ALA A 213 24.04 3.40 -6.24
C ALA A 213 22.77 3.86 -5.51
N SER A 214 21.85 2.92 -5.22
CA SER A 214 20.58 3.15 -4.53
C SER A 214 20.48 2.33 -3.24
N VAL A 215 21.60 1.83 -2.71
CA VAL A 215 21.60 1.02 -1.48
C VAL A 215 21.12 1.83 -0.26
N SER A 216 21.36 3.14 -0.23
CA SER A 216 20.85 4.04 0.81
C SER A 216 19.32 4.09 0.82
N ASP A 217 18.67 3.98 -0.34
CA ASP A 217 17.21 4.04 -0.46
C ASP A 217 16.56 2.82 0.21
N ALA A 218 17.18 1.65 0.12
CA ALA A 218 16.74 0.46 0.86
C ALA A 218 16.88 0.65 2.39
N GLY A 219 17.93 1.34 2.84
CA GLY A 219 18.11 1.67 4.26
C GLY A 219 17.05 2.64 4.79
N VAL A 220 16.75 3.71 4.02
CA VAL A 220 15.66 4.65 4.36
C VAL A 220 14.32 3.92 4.36
N GLY A 221 14.08 3.03 3.38
CA GLY A 221 12.86 2.24 3.31
C GLY A 221 12.66 1.35 4.54
N ALA A 222 13.73 0.71 5.04
CA ALA A 222 13.68 -0.10 6.26
C ALA A 222 13.37 0.76 7.50
N ALA A 223 13.98 1.93 7.63
CA ALA A 223 13.68 2.85 8.74
C ALA A 223 12.22 3.34 8.71
N CYS A 224 11.67 3.64 7.52
CA CYS A 224 10.25 3.96 7.35
C CYS A 224 9.36 2.78 7.77
N ALA A 225 9.67 1.57 7.31
CA ALA A 225 8.93 0.36 7.67
C ALA A 225 8.95 0.12 9.20
N ARG A 226 10.09 0.35 9.88
CA ARG A 226 10.17 0.29 11.34
C ARG A 226 9.23 1.30 12.00
N ALA A 227 9.25 2.56 11.55
CA ALA A 227 8.43 3.62 12.12
C ALA A 227 6.93 3.34 11.92
N ALA A 228 6.54 2.85 10.74
CA ALA A 228 5.17 2.43 10.42
C ALA A 228 4.68 1.34 11.40
N VAL A 229 5.48 0.30 11.62
CA VAL A 229 5.12 -0.81 12.52
C VAL A 229 5.07 -0.36 13.98
N VAL A 230 5.95 0.56 14.42
CA VAL A 230 5.83 1.16 15.76
C VAL A 230 4.51 1.92 15.88
N GLY A 231 4.17 2.77 14.89
CA GLY A 231 2.94 3.55 14.89
C GLY A 231 1.70 2.65 14.92
N ALA A 232 1.63 1.67 14.02
CA ALA A 232 0.53 0.72 13.95
C ALA A 232 0.41 -0.13 15.23
N TYR A 233 1.52 -0.58 15.81
CA TYR A 233 1.52 -1.29 17.10
C TYR A 233 0.89 -0.46 18.22
N LEU A 234 1.16 0.85 18.28
CA LEU A 234 0.53 1.73 19.26
C LEU A 234 -0.99 1.85 19.05
N ASN A 235 -1.45 1.84 17.79
CA ASN A 235 -2.88 1.85 17.46
C ASN A 235 -3.56 0.53 17.86
N VAL A 236 -2.92 -0.62 17.63
CA VAL A 236 -3.41 -1.90 18.15
C VAL A 236 -3.54 -1.86 19.68
N ARG A 237 -2.52 -1.33 20.37
CA ARG A 237 -2.49 -1.28 21.83
C ARG A 237 -3.53 -0.37 22.47
N ILE A 238 -3.92 0.71 21.79
CA ILE A 238 -4.94 1.62 22.34
C ILE A 238 -6.36 1.06 22.13
N ASN A 239 -6.59 0.30 21.05
CA ASN A 239 -7.90 -0.27 20.73
C ASN A 239 -8.16 -1.63 21.39
N ALA A 240 -7.13 -2.48 21.57
CA ALA A 240 -7.28 -3.82 22.15
C ALA A 240 -8.01 -3.88 23.52
N PRO A 241 -7.80 -2.93 24.46
CA PRO A 241 -8.56 -2.89 25.72
C PRO A 241 -10.06 -2.63 25.56
N GLY A 242 -10.52 -2.21 24.37
CA GLY A 242 -11.94 -2.01 24.07
C GLY A 242 -12.72 -3.31 23.83
N LEU A 243 -12.02 -4.44 23.63
CA LEU A 243 -12.66 -5.75 23.48
C LEU A 243 -13.07 -6.33 24.83
N THR A 244 -14.27 -6.90 24.90
CA THR A 244 -14.76 -7.59 26.11
C THR A 244 -14.15 -8.99 26.27
N ASP A 245 -13.76 -9.63 25.16
CA ASP A 245 -13.06 -10.91 25.16
C ASP A 245 -11.56 -10.68 25.42
N GLU A 246 -11.14 -10.94 26.66
CA GLU A 246 -9.75 -10.75 27.09
C GLU A 246 -8.78 -11.69 26.36
N ASP A 247 -9.21 -12.91 25.98
CA ASP A 247 -8.38 -13.86 25.24
C ASP A 247 -8.22 -13.43 23.78
N GLU A 248 -9.25 -12.83 23.17
CA GLU A 248 -9.15 -12.18 21.87
C GLU A 248 -8.20 -10.97 21.91
N SER A 249 -8.36 -10.09 22.90
CA SER A 249 -7.49 -8.93 23.10
C SER A 249 -6.02 -9.33 23.26
N ALA A 250 -5.74 -10.33 24.09
CA ALA A 250 -4.39 -10.85 24.31
C ALA A 250 -3.77 -11.40 23.01
N ARG A 251 -4.54 -12.15 22.21
CA ARG A 251 -4.06 -12.68 20.91
C ARG A 251 -3.65 -11.58 19.94
N TYR A 252 -4.42 -10.48 19.87
CA TYR A 252 -4.05 -9.34 19.03
C TYR A 252 -2.77 -8.66 19.50
N LEU A 253 -2.63 -8.46 20.81
CA LEU A 253 -1.43 -7.86 21.40
C LEU A 253 -0.18 -8.72 21.18
N ASP A 254 -0.28 -10.04 21.36
CA ASP A 254 0.81 -10.98 21.13
C ASP A 254 1.24 -11.00 19.66
N ARG A 255 0.28 -11.05 18.73
CA ARG A 255 0.55 -10.99 17.29
C ARG A 255 1.25 -9.68 16.92
N ALA A 256 0.75 -8.55 17.40
CA ALA A 256 1.33 -7.24 17.13
C ALA A 256 2.75 -7.13 17.72
N GLY A 257 2.97 -7.63 18.95
CA GLY A 257 4.29 -7.68 19.57
C GLY A 257 5.28 -8.51 18.74
N SER A 258 4.86 -9.69 18.29
CA SER A 258 5.69 -10.54 17.44
C SER A 258 6.07 -9.88 16.11
N LEU A 259 5.11 -9.24 15.42
CA LEU A 259 5.36 -8.52 14.17
C LEU A 259 6.34 -7.36 14.38
N ARG A 260 6.16 -6.59 15.46
CA ARG A 260 7.06 -5.49 15.82
C ARG A 260 8.49 -5.96 16.00
N ASP A 261 8.69 -7.06 16.72
CA ASP A 261 10.02 -7.60 17.02
C ASP A 261 10.70 -8.16 15.76
N GLN A 262 9.92 -8.80 14.87
CA GLN A 262 10.42 -9.27 13.57
C GLN A 262 10.90 -8.11 12.67
N VAL A 263 10.12 -7.03 12.60
CA VAL A 263 10.48 -5.85 11.81
C VAL A 263 11.72 -5.16 12.39
N GLU A 264 11.85 -5.07 13.71
CA GLU A 264 13.04 -4.50 14.36
C GLU A 264 14.31 -5.30 14.07
N ALA A 265 14.21 -6.64 14.12
CA ALA A 265 15.32 -7.51 13.75
C ALA A 265 15.68 -7.37 12.26
N ALA A 266 14.68 -7.32 11.38
CA ALA A 266 14.88 -7.14 9.95
C ALA A 266 15.54 -5.79 9.61
N GLU A 267 15.04 -4.69 10.18
CA GLU A 267 15.63 -3.36 10.01
C GLU A 267 17.10 -3.35 10.42
N THR A 268 17.42 -3.90 11.60
CA THR A 268 18.80 -3.97 12.10
C THR A 268 19.71 -4.70 11.10
N ALA A 269 19.26 -5.84 10.58
CA ALA A 269 20.02 -6.61 9.60
C ALA A 269 20.19 -5.84 8.28
N ILE A 270 19.12 -5.22 7.76
CA ILE A 270 19.15 -4.43 6.53
C ILE A 270 20.12 -3.26 6.67
N LEU A 271 20.05 -2.49 7.76
CA LEU A 271 20.93 -1.35 7.99
C LEU A 271 22.40 -1.76 8.13
N ALA A 272 22.68 -2.92 8.74
CA ALA A 272 24.02 -3.47 8.78
C ALA A 272 24.54 -3.78 7.36
N THR A 273 23.72 -4.42 6.53
CA THR A 273 24.04 -4.69 5.12
C THR A 273 24.27 -3.40 4.33
N VAL A 274 23.39 -2.41 4.46
CA VAL A 274 23.51 -1.11 3.78
C VAL A 274 24.79 -0.42 4.20
N THR A 275 25.08 -0.32 5.50
CA THR A 275 26.28 0.34 6.03
C THR A 275 27.56 -0.32 5.55
N ALA A 276 27.59 -1.65 5.44
CA ALA A 276 28.75 -2.37 4.92
C ALA A 276 28.99 -2.14 3.41
N ARG A 277 27.99 -1.66 2.67
CA ARG A 277 28.03 -1.41 1.23
C ARG A 277 28.21 0.07 0.85
N LEU A 278 28.14 0.99 1.83
CA LEU A 278 28.42 2.42 1.66
C LEU A 278 29.93 2.70 1.79
#